data_AF-A0A957SMB6-F1
#
_entry.id   AF-A0A957SMB6-F1
#
_cell.length_a   1.000
_cell.length_b   1.000
_cell.length_c   1.000
_cell.angle_alpha   90.00
_cell.angle_beta   90.00
_cell.angle_gamma   90.00
#
_symmetry.space_group_name_H-M   'P 1'
#
loop_
_entity.id
_entity.type
_entity.pdbx_description
1 polymer ?
#
loop_
_entity_poly.entity_id
_entity_poly.type
_entity_poly.pdbx_seq_one_letter_code
_entity_poly.pdbx_strand_id
1 'polypeptide(L)'
;IVLKPQNSRLYRDQAAIESFTVCYAENEEQLASQMARFEGRCPVLLQEYYTGSGQGVELLMHEGRPLAAFQHKRLREVPINGGASAFRESVALDPALYAHSVRLLEALKWTGLAMVEFKVGAQGPKLMEINGRVWGSLPLAVRSGMDFPAGLVDLYLQGPPSATTPVNTDYKVGVRARNLELDIVWIASVLQGKQRYPFLKMPKRYEAVTAFFELFHPAYKFDILSRSDLMPGLAEIPKITRKLVAKFKDAA
;
A
#
# COMPACT_ATOMS: atom_id res chain seq x y z
N ILE A 1 20.54 -3.44 -2.73
CA ILE A 1 20.00 -2.07 -2.97
C ILE A 1 18.69 -2.15 -3.74
N VAL A 2 17.76 -1.23 -3.48
CA VAL A 2 16.47 -1.10 -4.17
C VAL A 2 16.59 0.03 -5.18
N LEU A 3 16.19 -0.22 -6.43
CA LEU A 3 16.17 0.74 -7.51
C LEU A 3 14.71 1.16 -7.73
N LYS A 4 14.38 2.40 -7.38
CA LYS A 4 13.03 2.94 -7.50
C LYS A 4 12.99 3.99 -8.61
N PRO A 5 12.23 3.77 -9.71
CA PRO A 5 12.05 4.81 -10.71
C PRO A 5 11.31 6.00 -10.08
N GLN A 6 11.72 7.23 -10.38
CA GLN A 6 11.05 8.44 -9.89
C GLN A 6 9.58 8.49 -10.34
N ASN A 7 9.31 7.99 -11.55
CA ASN A 7 7.97 7.85 -12.09
C ASN A 7 7.77 6.40 -12.56
N SER A 8 6.79 5.70 -12.00
CA SER A 8 6.44 4.35 -12.47
C SER A 8 5.72 4.35 -13.82
N ARG A 9 5.22 5.51 -14.27
CA ARG A 9 4.57 5.69 -15.56
C ARG A 9 5.01 7.01 -16.18
N LEU A 10 5.53 6.95 -17.40
CA LEU A 10 5.89 8.13 -18.19
C LEU A 10 5.04 8.17 -19.46
N TYR A 11 4.40 9.32 -19.68
CA TYR A 11 3.72 9.62 -20.93
C TYR A 11 4.78 10.11 -21.93
N ARG A 12 4.90 9.41 -23.06
CA ARG A 12 5.73 9.84 -24.19
C ARG A 12 4.85 10.51 -25.24
N ASP A 13 5.46 11.37 -26.07
CA ASP A 13 4.79 12.26 -27.03
C ASP A 13 3.92 11.57 -28.11
N GLN A 14 3.81 10.24 -28.10
CA GLN A 14 3.02 9.42 -29.03
C GLN A 14 1.97 8.52 -28.34
N ALA A 15 1.42 8.95 -27.20
CA ALA A 15 0.40 8.23 -26.42
C ALA A 15 0.83 6.87 -25.80
N ALA A 16 2.08 6.44 -26.00
CA ALA A 16 2.62 5.27 -25.32
C ALA A 16 2.91 5.56 -23.84
N ILE A 17 2.35 4.74 -22.95
CA ILE A 17 2.67 4.77 -21.51
C ILE A 17 3.81 3.80 -21.26
N GLU A 18 4.99 4.35 -21.00
CA GLU A 18 6.14 3.56 -20.56
C GLU A 18 5.99 3.27 -19.07
N SER A 19 6.05 2.00 -18.69
CA SER A 19 5.89 1.57 -17.29
C SER A 19 7.19 1.01 -16.74
N PHE A 20 7.55 1.50 -15.55
CA PHE A 20 8.72 1.06 -14.81
C PHE A 20 8.30 0.38 -13.52
N THR A 21 9.07 -0.62 -13.12
CA THR A 21 8.87 -1.35 -11.88
C THR A 21 10.09 -1.24 -11.00
N VAL A 22 9.86 -1.27 -9.68
CA VAL A 22 10.93 -1.35 -8.70
C VAL A 22 11.70 -2.66 -8.92
N CYS A 23 13.03 -2.58 -8.90
CA CYS A 23 13.90 -3.75 -8.95
C CYS A 23 14.97 -3.69 -7.85
N TYR A 24 15.74 -4.77 -7.76
CA TYR A 24 16.68 -5.02 -6.68
C TYR A 24 18.00 -5.49 -7.30
N ALA A 25 19.10 -5.06 -6.70
CA ALA A 25 20.44 -5.53 -7.03
C ALA A 25 21.20 -5.90 -5.76
N GLU A 26 21.89 -7.02 -5.79
CA GLU A 26 22.64 -7.58 -4.66
C GLU A 26 24.14 -7.25 -4.74
N ASN A 27 24.63 -6.93 -5.94
CA ASN A 27 26.01 -6.57 -6.21
C ASN A 27 26.09 -5.52 -7.32
N GLU A 28 27.31 -5.05 -7.60
CA GLU A 28 27.58 -4.00 -8.60
C GLU A 28 27.20 -4.43 -10.03
N GLU A 29 27.49 -5.67 -10.42
CA GLU A 29 27.14 -6.19 -11.75
C GLU A 29 25.62 -6.19 -11.97
N GLN A 30 24.85 -6.68 -10.99
CA GLN A 30 23.40 -6.63 -11.03
C GLN A 30 22.88 -5.19 -11.02
N LEU A 31 23.52 -4.29 -10.28
CA LEU A 31 23.13 -2.87 -10.25
C LEU A 31 23.28 -2.26 -11.64
N ALA A 32 24.44 -2.45 -12.29
CA ALA A 32 24.68 -1.98 -13.66
C ALA A 32 23.66 -2.57 -14.65
N SER A 33 23.45 -3.89 -14.60
CA SER A 33 22.48 -4.58 -15.45
C SER A 33 21.04 -4.08 -15.27
N GLN A 34 20.59 -3.85 -14.04
CA GLN A 34 19.25 -3.33 -13.77
C GLN A 34 19.12 -1.85 -14.14
N MET A 35 20.17 -1.05 -13.96
CA MET A 35 20.19 0.38 -14.31
C MET A 35 20.02 0.62 -15.82
N ALA A 36 20.50 -0.29 -16.67
CA ALA A 36 20.33 -0.23 -18.13
C ALA A 36 18.85 -0.14 -18.57
N ARG A 37 17.90 -0.57 -17.72
CA ARG A 37 16.46 -0.46 -18.00
C ARG A 37 15.93 0.97 -17.88
N PHE A 38 16.60 1.81 -17.09
CA PHE A 38 16.19 3.17 -16.75
C PHE A 38 17.06 4.25 -17.41
N GLU A 39 18.30 3.91 -17.77
CA GLU A 39 19.28 4.84 -18.32
C GLU A 39 18.74 5.61 -19.53
N GLY A 40 18.88 6.94 -19.49
CA GLY A 40 18.32 7.85 -20.50
C GLY A 40 16.78 7.96 -20.53
N ARG A 41 16.07 7.23 -19.66
CA ARG A 41 14.60 7.11 -19.72
C ARG A 41 13.88 7.63 -18.47
N CYS A 42 14.39 7.36 -17.28
CA CYS A 42 13.78 7.78 -16.00
C CYS A 42 14.86 7.91 -14.91
N PRO A 43 14.86 8.98 -14.10
CA PRO A 43 15.70 9.05 -12.91
C PRO A 43 15.38 7.94 -11.92
N VAL A 44 16.39 7.44 -11.21
CA VAL A 44 16.27 6.32 -10.26
C VAL A 44 16.78 6.74 -8.89
N LEU A 45 15.96 6.50 -7.86
CA LEU A 45 16.37 6.55 -6.47
C LEU A 45 16.98 5.20 -6.08
N LEU A 46 18.24 5.23 -5.67
CA LEU A 46 18.89 4.09 -5.04
C LEU A 46 18.65 4.15 -3.53
N GLN A 47 18.03 3.12 -2.98
CA GLN A 47 17.65 3.05 -1.57
C GLN A 47 18.13 1.75 -0.92
N GLU A 48 18.58 1.81 0.32
CA GLU A 48 18.84 0.61 1.12
C GLU A 48 17.57 -0.24 1.25
N TYR A 49 17.72 -1.57 1.22
CA TYR A 49 16.60 -2.46 1.53
C TYR A 49 16.38 -2.51 3.05
N TYR A 50 15.23 -2.03 3.51
CA TYR A 50 14.89 -2.04 4.93
C TYR A 50 13.80 -3.07 5.25
N THR A 51 14.07 -3.95 6.22
CA THR A 51 13.13 -4.98 6.64
C THR A 51 12.18 -4.45 7.73
N GLY A 52 10.93 -4.89 7.70
CA GLY A 52 9.93 -4.46 8.67
C GLY A 52 8.50 -4.60 8.17
N SER A 53 7.54 -4.21 9.02
CA SER A 53 6.13 -4.12 8.64
C SER A 53 5.85 -2.83 7.90
N GLY A 54 5.17 -2.90 6.76
CA GLY A 54 4.64 -1.70 6.10
C GLY A 54 3.50 -1.10 6.93
N GLN A 55 3.55 0.20 7.21
CA GLN A 55 2.50 0.93 7.89
C GLN A 55 2.22 2.23 7.14
N GLY A 56 0.95 2.58 6.97
CA GLY A 56 0.54 3.85 6.38
C GLY A 56 -0.12 4.71 7.44
N VAL A 57 0.23 6.00 7.46
CA VAL A 57 -0.52 7.03 8.17
C VAL A 57 -1.26 7.85 7.13
N GLU A 58 -2.58 7.76 7.16
CA GLU A 58 -3.51 8.41 6.25
C GLU A 58 -4.04 9.69 6.87
N LEU A 59 -4.00 10.80 6.14
CA LEU A 59 -4.48 12.09 6.61
C LEU A 59 -5.38 12.79 5.58
N LEU A 60 -6.37 13.51 6.08
CA LEU A 60 -7.02 14.61 5.38
C LEU A 60 -6.41 15.91 5.93
N MET A 61 -5.88 16.75 5.05
CA MET A 61 -5.19 17.98 5.43
C MET A 61 -5.87 19.21 4.81
N HIS A 62 -5.71 20.36 5.46
CA HIS A 62 -6.00 21.67 4.89
C HIS A 62 -4.88 22.66 5.25
N GLU A 63 -4.16 23.14 4.23
CA GLU A 63 -3.02 24.06 4.37
C GLU A 63 -1.98 23.59 5.39
N GLY A 64 -1.70 22.29 5.43
CA GLY A 64 -0.76 21.70 6.38
C GLY A 64 -1.33 21.37 7.76
N ARG A 65 -2.60 21.73 8.05
CA ARG A 65 -3.31 21.32 9.27
C ARG A 65 -4.02 19.98 9.07
N PRO A 66 -3.82 18.98 9.96
CA PRO A 66 -4.58 17.74 9.91
C PRO A 66 -6.04 17.95 10.32
N LEU A 67 -6.96 17.36 9.56
CA LEU A 67 -8.40 17.34 9.84
C LEU A 67 -8.89 15.95 10.28
N ALA A 68 -8.30 14.90 9.71
CA ALA A 68 -8.54 13.52 10.10
C ALA A 68 -7.25 12.70 9.98
N ALA A 69 -7.10 11.69 10.82
CA ALA A 69 -5.97 10.77 10.78
C ALA A 69 -6.39 9.33 11.06
N PHE A 70 -5.79 8.41 10.29
CA PHE A 70 -6.00 6.97 10.38
C PHE A 70 -4.66 6.27 10.18
N GLN A 71 -4.51 5.07 10.75
CA GLN A 71 -3.31 4.27 10.55
C GLN A 71 -3.66 2.82 10.29
N HIS A 72 -2.97 2.23 9.32
CA HIS A 72 -3.03 0.80 9.07
C HIS A 72 -1.66 0.14 9.08
N LYS A 73 -1.69 -1.16 9.41
CA LYS A 73 -0.55 -2.06 9.29
C LYS A 73 -0.83 -3.08 8.19
N ARG A 74 0.14 -3.26 7.29
CA ARG A 74 0.11 -4.30 6.26
C ARG A 74 0.49 -5.63 6.90
N LEU A 75 -0.41 -6.61 6.78
CA LEU A 75 -0.19 -7.99 7.23
C LEU A 75 0.39 -8.84 6.10
N ARG A 76 -0.04 -8.58 4.85
CA ARG A 76 0.45 -9.26 3.64
C ARG A 76 0.65 -8.25 2.51
N GLU A 77 1.75 -8.38 1.78
CA GLU A 77 2.15 -7.49 0.68
C GLU A 77 2.46 -8.30 -0.58
N VAL A 78 2.10 -7.78 -1.76
CA VAL A 78 2.46 -8.35 -3.05
C VAL A 78 3.19 -7.33 -3.92
N PRO A 79 4.44 -7.59 -4.33
CA PRO A 79 5.25 -8.77 -3.99
C PRO A 79 5.68 -8.82 -2.51
N ILE A 80 6.06 -10.01 -2.03
CA ILE A 80 6.36 -10.29 -0.61
C ILE A 80 7.50 -9.42 -0.06
N ASN A 81 8.43 -9.00 -0.92
CA ASN A 81 9.57 -8.17 -0.56
C ASN A 81 9.24 -6.68 -0.38
N GLY A 82 7.99 -6.24 -0.58
CA GLY A 82 7.56 -4.86 -0.41
C GLY A 82 6.78 -4.40 -1.64
N GLY A 83 5.48 -4.22 -1.47
CA GLY A 83 4.57 -3.99 -2.58
C GLY A 83 3.18 -3.54 -2.14
N ALA A 84 2.19 -3.78 -2.98
CA ALA A 84 0.82 -3.42 -2.71
C ALA A 84 0.26 -4.20 -1.51
N SER A 85 -0.53 -3.52 -0.67
CA SER A 85 -1.14 -4.14 0.51
C SER A 85 -2.27 -5.09 0.12
N ALA A 86 -2.04 -6.39 0.31
CA ALA A 86 -2.99 -7.45 0.03
C ALA A 86 -3.97 -7.67 1.19
N PHE A 87 -3.45 -7.75 2.41
CA PHE A 87 -4.23 -7.86 3.64
C PHE A 87 -3.68 -6.90 4.69
N ARG A 88 -4.57 -6.17 5.37
CA ARG A 88 -4.19 -5.15 6.35
C ARG A 88 -5.19 -5.02 7.49
N GLU A 89 -4.74 -4.34 8.53
CA GLU A 89 -5.47 -4.11 9.78
C GLU A 89 -5.42 -2.63 10.16
N SER A 90 -6.53 -2.08 10.65
CA SER A 90 -6.54 -0.78 11.32
C SER A 90 -5.84 -0.90 12.67
N VAL A 91 -4.88 -0.03 12.94
CA VAL A 91 -4.12 -0.05 14.20
C VAL A 91 -4.28 1.27 14.92
N ALA A 92 -3.98 1.30 16.21
CA ALA A 92 -3.93 2.56 16.94
C ALA A 92 -2.91 3.50 16.29
N LEU A 93 -3.21 4.79 16.29
CA LEU A 93 -2.33 5.81 15.75
C LEU A 93 -1.04 5.85 16.59
N ASP A 94 0.09 5.55 15.94
CA ASP A 94 1.41 5.64 16.55
C ASP A 94 1.79 7.12 16.66
N PRO A 95 2.02 7.66 17.87
CA PRO A 95 2.30 9.09 18.04
C PRO A 95 3.53 9.57 17.28
N ALA A 96 4.57 8.74 17.13
CA ALA A 96 5.78 9.12 16.43
C ALA A 96 5.57 9.14 14.92
N LEU A 97 4.92 8.11 14.36
CA LEU A 97 4.62 8.09 12.92
C LEU A 97 3.66 9.21 12.53
N TYR A 98 2.66 9.47 13.37
CA TYR A 98 1.72 10.57 13.17
C TYR A 98 2.44 11.93 13.18
N ALA A 99 3.27 12.20 14.21
CA ALA A 99 4.02 13.44 14.29
C ALA A 99 4.97 13.64 13.09
N HIS A 100 5.64 12.58 12.63
CA HIS A 100 6.47 12.64 11.42
C HIS A 100 5.65 12.94 10.17
N SER A 101 4.47 12.33 10.03
CA SER A 101 3.59 12.53 8.89
C SER A 101 3.03 13.95 8.83
N VAL A 102 2.54 14.45 9.97
CA VAL A 102 2.04 15.83 10.09
C VAL A 102 3.15 16.82 9.74
N ARG A 103 4.35 16.68 10.33
CA ARG A 103 5.47 17.61 10.06
C ARG A 103 5.84 17.68 8.59
N LEU A 104 5.84 16.53 7.88
CA LEU A 104 6.13 16.49 6.45
C LEU A 104 5.06 17.22 5.63
N LEU A 105 3.78 16.93 5.90
CA LEU A 105 2.66 17.51 5.15
C LEU A 105 2.38 18.98 5.50
N GLU A 106 2.70 19.38 6.74
CA GLU A 106 2.67 20.77 7.21
C GLU A 106 3.71 21.61 6.46
N ALA A 107 4.95 21.13 6.35
CA ALA A 107 6.01 21.80 5.60
C ALA A 107 5.65 21.98 4.10
N LEU A 108 4.85 21.06 3.56
CA LEU A 108 4.32 21.13 2.19
C LEU A 108 3.08 22.03 2.05
N LYS A 109 2.51 22.53 3.16
CA LYS A 109 1.20 23.19 3.22
C LYS A 109 0.12 22.39 2.48
N TRP A 110 0.15 21.07 2.65
CA TRP A 110 -0.68 20.15 1.87
C TRP A 110 -2.17 20.35 2.16
N THR A 111 -3.00 20.31 1.10
CA THR A 111 -4.46 20.28 1.18
C THR A 111 -4.98 19.07 0.42
N GLY A 112 -5.90 18.32 1.03
CA GLY A 112 -6.49 17.11 0.50
C GLY A 112 -5.99 15.84 1.18
N LEU A 113 -6.19 14.70 0.53
CA LEU A 113 -5.83 13.39 1.05
C LEU A 113 -4.35 13.08 0.83
N ALA A 114 -3.71 12.52 1.86
CA ALA A 114 -2.36 11.99 1.75
C ALA A 114 -2.19 10.71 2.56
N MET A 115 -1.28 9.84 2.12
CA MET A 115 -0.79 8.72 2.91
C MET A 115 0.73 8.78 2.98
N VAL A 116 1.27 8.78 4.20
CA VAL A 116 2.71 8.68 4.44
C VAL A 116 3.03 7.23 4.77
N GLU A 117 3.83 6.59 3.93
CA GLU A 117 4.20 5.19 4.10
C GLU A 117 5.50 5.04 4.85
N PHE A 118 5.50 4.17 5.86
CA PHE A 118 6.66 3.77 6.63
C PHE A 118 6.91 2.27 6.52
N LYS A 119 8.17 1.89 6.65
CA LYS A 119 8.58 0.53 6.97
C LYS A 119 9.10 0.54 8.40
N VAL A 120 8.47 -0.22 9.29
CA VAL A 120 8.79 -0.25 10.73
C VAL A 120 9.54 -1.53 11.04
N GLY A 121 10.83 -1.41 11.32
CA GLY A 121 11.76 -2.51 11.57
C GLY A 121 12.40 -2.43 12.96
N ALA A 122 13.37 -3.30 13.22
CA ALA A 122 14.04 -3.38 14.52
C ALA A 122 14.80 -2.11 14.91
N GLN A 123 15.29 -1.34 13.93
CA GLN A 123 15.99 -0.06 14.14
C GLN A 123 15.03 1.14 14.16
N GLY A 124 13.71 0.90 14.22
CA GLY A 124 12.67 1.92 14.17
C GLY A 124 12.06 2.12 12.79
N PRO A 125 11.27 3.19 12.61
CA PRO A 125 10.59 3.47 11.35
C PRO A 125 11.49 4.16 10.33
N LYS A 126 11.29 3.83 9.05
CA LYS A 126 11.89 4.51 7.89
C LYS A 126 10.80 4.97 6.94
N LEU A 127 10.88 6.23 6.49
CA LEU A 127 9.98 6.79 5.48
C LEU A 127 10.22 6.10 4.14
N MET A 128 9.15 5.58 3.53
CA MET A 128 9.20 4.92 2.22
C MET A 128 8.77 5.86 1.10
N GLU A 129 7.62 6.51 1.25
CA GLU A 129 7.03 7.41 0.26
C GLU A 129 5.90 8.27 0.87
N ILE A 130 5.55 9.36 0.18
CA ILE A 130 4.37 10.18 0.47
C ILE A 130 3.46 10.13 -0.76
N ASN A 131 2.24 9.68 -0.57
CA ASN A 131 1.22 9.59 -1.61
C ASN A 131 0.19 10.71 -1.43
N GLY A 132 0.33 11.81 -2.17
CA GLY A 132 -0.64 12.92 -2.20
C GLY A 132 -1.89 12.61 -3.04
N ARG A 133 -2.54 11.47 -2.80
CA ARG A 133 -3.71 10.99 -3.55
C ARG A 133 -4.47 9.91 -2.76
N VAL A 134 -5.65 9.52 -3.26
CA VAL A 134 -6.36 8.34 -2.75
C VAL A 134 -5.49 7.09 -2.89
N TRP A 135 -5.38 6.35 -1.79
CA TRP A 135 -4.59 5.13 -1.67
C TRP A 135 -5.44 3.86 -1.80
N GLY A 136 -4.79 2.75 -2.14
CA GLY A 136 -5.49 1.48 -2.39
C GLY A 136 -6.14 0.85 -1.15
N SER A 137 -5.69 1.23 0.06
CA SER A 137 -6.27 0.78 1.33
C SER A 137 -7.40 1.64 1.90
N LEU A 138 -7.92 2.59 1.11
CA LEU A 138 -9.04 3.44 1.53
C LEU A 138 -10.26 2.64 2.05
N PRO A 139 -10.70 1.52 1.43
CA PRO A 139 -11.84 0.76 1.95
C PRO A 139 -11.67 0.28 3.39
N LEU A 140 -10.44 0.05 3.87
CA LEU A 140 -10.19 -0.29 5.28
C LEU A 140 -10.55 0.89 6.19
N ALA A 141 -10.13 2.11 5.85
CA ALA A 141 -10.40 3.30 6.65
C ALA A 141 -11.91 3.52 6.78
N VAL A 142 -12.63 3.49 5.65
CA VAL A 142 -14.11 3.64 5.63
C VAL A 142 -14.78 2.57 6.47
N ARG A 143 -14.38 1.30 6.33
CA ARG A 143 -14.94 0.20 7.13
C ARG A 143 -14.58 0.26 8.62
N SER A 144 -13.54 1.03 8.96
CA SER A 144 -13.15 1.31 10.35
C SER A 144 -13.92 2.51 10.94
N GLY A 145 -14.72 3.21 10.14
CA GLY A 145 -15.47 4.41 10.56
C GLY A 145 -14.85 5.73 10.10
N MET A 146 -13.71 5.70 9.40
CA MET A 146 -13.06 6.90 8.88
C MET A 146 -13.45 7.16 7.42
N ASP A 147 -14.46 8.01 7.21
CA ASP A 147 -14.98 8.35 5.89
C ASP A 147 -14.19 9.50 5.24
N PHE A 148 -12.98 9.20 4.77
CA PHE A 148 -12.16 10.16 4.03
C PHE A 148 -12.84 10.73 2.77
N PRO A 149 -13.61 9.95 1.97
CA PRO A 149 -14.35 10.50 0.84
C PRO A 149 -15.33 11.60 1.25
N ALA A 150 -16.16 11.36 2.27
CA ALA A 150 -17.09 12.36 2.77
C ALA A 150 -16.33 13.59 3.30
N GLY A 151 -15.28 13.38 4.12
CA GLY A 151 -14.47 14.48 4.65
C GLY A 151 -13.79 15.32 3.56
N LEU A 152 -13.36 14.69 2.46
CA LEU A 152 -12.80 15.40 1.31
C LEU A 152 -13.86 16.24 0.60
N VAL A 153 -15.07 15.69 0.39
CA VAL A 153 -16.19 16.41 -0.20
C VAL A 153 -16.58 17.61 0.67
N ASP A 154 -16.71 17.40 1.98
CA ASP A 154 -17.04 18.47 2.93
C ASP A 154 -16.00 19.60 2.88
N LEU A 155 -14.71 19.25 2.86
CA LEU A 155 -13.64 20.25 2.76
C LEU A 155 -13.77 21.14 1.52
N TYR A 156 -14.08 20.56 0.35
CA TYR A 156 -14.14 21.32 -0.90
C TYR A 156 -15.48 22.03 -1.14
N LEU A 157 -16.58 21.53 -0.58
CA LEU A 157 -17.91 22.13 -0.75
C LEU A 157 -18.28 23.10 0.37
N GLN A 158 -17.87 22.80 1.60
CA GLN A 158 -18.23 23.57 2.80
C GLN A 158 -17.06 24.37 3.37
N GLY A 159 -15.83 24.07 2.94
CA GLY A 159 -14.61 24.65 3.50
C GLY A 159 -14.09 23.86 4.70
N PRO A 160 -12.92 24.26 5.25
CA PRO A 160 -12.35 23.59 6.41
C PRO A 160 -13.22 23.81 7.66
N PRO A 161 -13.25 22.84 8.58
CA PRO A 161 -13.85 23.08 9.90
C PRO A 161 -13.04 24.14 10.66
N SER A 162 -13.63 24.69 11.73
CA SER A 162 -12.96 25.63 12.63
C SER A 162 -11.54 25.18 12.98
N ALA A 163 -10.62 26.14 13.13
CA ALA A 163 -9.25 25.87 13.55
C ALA A 163 -9.18 25.21 14.95
N THR A 164 -10.21 25.37 15.77
CA THR A 164 -10.32 24.76 17.10
C THR A 164 -10.91 23.35 17.07
N THR A 165 -11.42 22.88 15.93
CA THR A 165 -11.96 21.53 15.81
C THR A 165 -10.80 20.53 15.94
N PRO A 166 -10.87 19.55 16.86
CA PRO A 166 -9.82 18.56 17.02
C PRO A 166 -9.73 17.68 15.78
N VAL A 167 -8.54 17.12 15.53
CA VAL A 167 -8.32 16.15 14.46
C VAL A 167 -9.20 14.93 14.71
N ASN A 168 -9.98 14.52 13.71
CA ASN A 168 -10.77 13.29 13.83
C ASN A 168 -9.85 12.07 13.80
N THR A 169 -9.79 11.35 14.91
CA THR A 169 -9.09 10.07 15.05
C THR A 169 -10.02 8.96 15.54
N ASP A 170 -11.35 9.15 15.42
CA ASP A 170 -12.35 8.20 15.89
C ASP A 170 -12.57 7.10 14.85
N TYR A 171 -11.84 6.01 14.98
CA TYR A 171 -12.01 4.82 14.16
C TYR A 171 -11.78 3.54 14.97
N LYS A 172 -12.39 2.45 14.53
CA LYS A 172 -12.27 1.13 15.13
C LYS A 172 -10.92 0.51 14.81
N VAL A 173 -10.14 0.21 15.84
CA VAL A 173 -8.89 -0.57 15.77
C VAL A 173 -9.21 -2.07 15.65
N GLY A 174 -8.36 -2.81 14.92
CA GLY A 174 -8.48 -4.26 14.74
C GLY A 174 -9.41 -4.67 13.59
N VAL A 175 -9.94 -3.73 12.81
CA VAL A 175 -10.70 -4.04 11.60
C VAL A 175 -9.71 -4.54 10.56
N ARG A 176 -10.04 -5.66 9.90
CA ARG A 176 -9.20 -6.26 8.86
C ARG A 176 -9.91 -6.27 7.53
N ALA A 177 -9.19 -5.90 6.47
CA ALA A 177 -9.70 -5.88 5.11
C ALA A 177 -8.65 -6.38 4.12
N ARG A 178 -9.10 -6.95 3.00
CA ARG A 178 -8.24 -7.45 1.92
C ARG A 178 -8.63 -6.94 0.55
N ASN A 179 -7.61 -6.80 -0.28
CA ASN A 179 -7.75 -6.89 -1.71
C ASN A 179 -7.72 -8.39 -2.09
N LEU A 180 -8.87 -8.95 -2.47
CA LEU A 180 -9.03 -10.39 -2.69
C LEU A 180 -8.05 -10.93 -3.73
N GLU A 181 -7.88 -10.20 -4.83
CA GLU A 181 -6.98 -10.59 -5.91
C GLU A 181 -5.53 -10.69 -5.43
N LEU A 182 -5.01 -9.63 -4.80
CA LEU A 182 -3.65 -9.61 -4.28
C LEU A 182 -3.45 -10.67 -3.19
N ASP A 183 -4.46 -10.89 -2.36
CA ASP A 183 -4.38 -11.83 -1.26
C ASP A 183 -4.30 -13.29 -1.72
N ILE A 184 -5.06 -13.63 -2.76
CA ILE A 184 -4.95 -14.92 -3.46
C ILE A 184 -3.57 -15.06 -4.13
N VAL A 185 -3.07 -14.01 -4.77
CA VAL A 185 -1.72 -14.00 -5.37
C VAL A 185 -0.64 -14.23 -4.30
N TRP A 186 -0.80 -13.65 -3.11
CA TRP A 186 0.10 -13.85 -1.97
C TRP A 186 0.10 -15.32 -1.52
N ILE A 187 -1.08 -15.90 -1.29
CA ILE A 187 -1.23 -17.32 -0.89
C ILE A 187 -0.51 -18.21 -1.91
N ALA A 188 -0.77 -18.00 -3.21
CA ALA A 188 -0.12 -18.76 -4.28
C ALA A 188 1.42 -18.57 -4.28
N SER A 189 1.93 -17.35 -4.08
CA SER A 189 3.38 -17.09 -3.98
C SER A 189 4.04 -17.92 -2.88
N VAL A 190 3.41 -17.94 -1.70
CA VAL A 190 3.99 -18.58 -0.51
C VAL A 190 3.94 -20.11 -0.64
N LEU A 191 2.85 -20.67 -1.18
CA LEU A 191 2.75 -22.10 -1.45
C LEU A 191 3.80 -22.57 -2.47
N GLN A 192 3.99 -21.78 -3.53
CA GLN A 192 5.00 -22.05 -4.56
C GLN A 192 6.42 -22.02 -3.97
N GLY A 193 6.69 -21.11 -3.03
CA GLY A 193 7.94 -21.08 -2.27
C GLY A 193 9.17 -20.65 -3.07
N LYS A 194 9.00 -20.06 -4.26
CA LYS A 194 10.12 -19.51 -5.04
C LYS A 194 10.69 -18.28 -4.34
N GLN A 195 11.83 -18.44 -3.67
CA GLN A 195 12.57 -17.32 -3.09
C GLN A 195 13.37 -16.62 -4.19
N ARG A 196 12.90 -15.44 -4.61
CA ARG A 196 13.53 -14.66 -5.69
C ARG A 196 14.82 -13.95 -5.26
N TYR A 197 14.96 -13.67 -3.98
CA TYR A 197 16.09 -12.91 -3.43
C TYR A 197 16.58 -13.54 -2.11
N PRO A 198 17.88 -13.74 -1.88
CA PRO A 198 18.43 -14.34 -0.66
C PRO A 198 18.08 -13.56 0.61
N PHE A 199 18.05 -12.23 0.54
CA PHE A 199 17.69 -11.36 1.68
C PHE A 199 16.20 -11.43 2.06
N LEU A 200 15.35 -11.97 1.19
CA LEU A 200 13.92 -12.06 1.43
C LEU A 200 13.61 -13.28 2.30
N LYS A 201 13.24 -13.02 3.56
CA LYS A 201 12.65 -14.06 4.40
C LYS A 201 11.24 -14.38 3.92
N MET A 202 11.09 -15.54 3.28
CA MET A 202 9.78 -16.01 2.82
C MET A 202 8.89 -16.43 3.99
N PRO A 203 7.57 -16.14 3.93
CA PRO A 203 6.60 -16.74 4.84
C PRO A 203 6.59 -18.26 4.72
N LYS A 204 6.24 -18.95 5.80
CA LYS A 204 6.15 -20.41 5.83
C LYS A 204 4.86 -20.87 5.15
N ARG A 205 4.86 -22.09 4.57
CA ARG A 205 3.69 -22.64 3.87
C ARG A 205 2.43 -22.73 4.74
N TYR A 206 2.56 -23.00 6.04
CA TYR A 206 1.40 -23.02 6.93
C TYR A 206 0.72 -21.65 7.02
N GLU A 207 1.47 -20.54 6.89
CA GLU A 207 0.89 -19.19 6.92
C GLU A 207 -0.01 -18.96 5.69
N ALA A 208 0.33 -19.55 4.54
CA ALA A 208 -0.52 -19.55 3.35
C ALA A 208 -1.78 -20.40 3.54
N VAL A 209 -1.66 -21.55 4.21
CA VAL A 209 -2.82 -22.40 4.56
C VAL A 209 -3.75 -21.66 5.52
N THR A 210 -3.22 -21.02 6.57
CA THR A 210 -3.99 -20.17 7.47
C THR A 210 -4.68 -19.05 6.70
N ALA A 211 -3.93 -18.31 5.87
CA ALA A 211 -4.45 -17.24 5.01
C ALA A 211 -5.59 -17.69 4.09
N PHE A 212 -5.53 -18.92 3.57
CA PHE A 212 -6.61 -19.52 2.77
C PHE A 212 -7.89 -19.67 3.59
N PHE A 213 -7.82 -20.23 4.80
CA PHE A 213 -8.99 -20.32 5.68
C PHE A 213 -9.49 -18.95 6.13
N GLU A 214 -8.59 -17.98 6.30
CA GLU A 214 -8.97 -16.60 6.59
C GLU A 214 -9.84 -15.96 5.50
N LEU A 215 -9.80 -16.42 4.23
CA LEU A 215 -10.67 -15.91 3.15
C LEU A 215 -12.16 -16.05 3.48
N PHE A 216 -12.51 -17.03 4.31
CA PHE A 216 -13.88 -17.32 4.71
C PHE A 216 -14.24 -16.76 6.08
N HIS A 217 -13.31 -16.06 6.74
CA HIS A 217 -13.53 -15.53 8.07
C HIS A 217 -14.56 -14.38 8.05
N PRO A 218 -15.70 -14.49 8.78
CA PRO A 218 -16.84 -13.59 8.62
C PRO A 218 -16.57 -12.15 9.10
N ALA A 219 -15.62 -11.96 10.01
CA ALA A 219 -15.25 -10.64 10.48
C ALA A 219 -14.38 -9.86 9.48
N TYR A 220 -13.66 -10.57 8.59
CA TYR A 220 -12.71 -9.95 7.68
C TYR A 220 -13.44 -9.40 6.45
N LYS A 221 -13.08 -8.18 6.07
CA LYS A 221 -13.77 -7.43 5.02
C LYS A 221 -13.00 -7.52 3.70
N PHE A 222 -13.69 -7.14 2.63
CA PHE A 222 -13.12 -7.04 1.29
C PHE A 222 -13.17 -5.59 0.81
N ASP A 223 -12.19 -5.23 -0.01
CA ASP A 223 -12.11 -3.88 -0.58
C ASP A 223 -13.28 -3.58 -1.51
N ILE A 224 -13.61 -4.54 -2.39
CA ILE A 224 -14.58 -4.35 -3.47
C ILE A 224 -15.84 -5.17 -3.19
N LEU A 225 -15.71 -6.44 -2.80
CA LEU A 225 -16.88 -7.29 -2.53
C LEU A 225 -17.69 -6.74 -1.34
N SER A 226 -18.92 -6.33 -1.62
CA SER A 226 -19.89 -5.86 -0.62
C SER A 226 -21.18 -6.65 -0.72
N ARG A 227 -21.85 -6.88 0.41
CA ARG A 227 -23.19 -7.51 0.42
C ARG A 227 -24.27 -6.60 -0.16
N SER A 228 -24.08 -5.29 -0.07
CA SER A 228 -25.01 -4.29 -0.62
C SER A 228 -24.87 -4.12 -2.14
N ASP A 229 -23.72 -4.49 -2.70
CA ASP A 229 -23.43 -4.40 -4.12
C ASP A 229 -22.44 -5.50 -4.50
N LEU A 230 -22.98 -6.64 -4.96
CA LEU A 230 -22.20 -7.84 -5.25
C LEU A 230 -21.52 -7.77 -6.62
N MET A 231 -22.04 -6.97 -7.55
CA MET A 231 -21.62 -6.99 -8.95
C MET A 231 -20.14 -6.62 -9.15
N PRO A 232 -19.60 -5.57 -8.49
CA PRO A 232 -18.17 -5.26 -8.57
C PRO A 232 -17.28 -6.42 -8.11
N GLY A 233 -17.65 -7.10 -7.02
CA GLY A 233 -16.87 -8.23 -6.50
C GLY A 233 -16.91 -9.45 -7.42
N LEU A 234 -18.07 -9.76 -8.00
CA LEU A 234 -18.20 -10.86 -8.97
C LEU A 234 -17.39 -10.59 -10.24
N ALA A 235 -17.32 -9.32 -10.68
CA ALA A 235 -16.53 -8.92 -11.84
C ALA A 235 -15.00 -9.09 -11.66
N GLU A 236 -14.51 -9.23 -10.42
CA GLU A 236 -13.10 -9.53 -10.15
C GLU A 236 -12.75 -10.99 -10.37
N ILE A 237 -13.69 -11.93 -10.23
CA ILE A 237 -13.43 -13.37 -10.27
C ILE A 237 -12.69 -13.79 -11.57
N PRO A 238 -13.12 -13.38 -12.78
CA PRO A 238 -12.40 -13.74 -14.00
C PRO A 238 -10.98 -13.17 -14.06
N LYS A 239 -10.74 -11.98 -13.47
CA LYS A 239 -9.42 -11.34 -13.44
C LYS A 239 -8.47 -12.12 -12.52
N ILE A 240 -8.96 -12.52 -11.35
CA ILE A 240 -8.24 -13.35 -10.38
C ILE A 240 -7.83 -14.68 -11.03
N THR A 241 -8.78 -15.37 -11.67
CA THR A 241 -8.52 -16.66 -12.33
C THR A 241 -7.44 -16.54 -13.40
N ARG A 242 -7.50 -15.52 -14.27
CA ARG A 242 -6.47 -15.31 -15.30
C ARG A 242 -5.08 -15.07 -14.71
N LYS A 243 -4.98 -14.26 -13.64
CA LYS A 243 -3.70 -13.97 -12.97
C LYS A 243 -3.12 -15.22 -12.30
N LEU A 244 -3.95 -16.03 -11.67
CA LEU A 244 -3.53 -17.32 -11.12
C LEU A 244 -2.97 -18.23 -12.22
N VAL A 245 -3.71 -18.39 -13.33
CA VAL A 245 -3.27 -19.22 -14.46
C VAL A 245 -1.94 -18.73 -15.03
N ALA A 246 -1.78 -17.43 -15.28
CA ALA A 246 -0.53 -16.85 -15.78
C ALA A 246 0.64 -17.17 -14.84
N LYS A 247 0.44 -17.01 -13.54
CA LYS A 247 1.46 -17.27 -12.52
C LYS A 247 1.88 -18.74 -12.43
N PHE A 248 0.92 -19.67 -12.58
CA PHE A 248 1.24 -21.11 -12.64
C PHE A 248 1.89 -21.50 -13.96
N LYS A 249 1.62 -20.79 -15.07
CA LYS A 249 2.34 -20.99 -16.33
C LYS A 249 3.80 -20.53 -16.24
N ASP A 250 4.07 -19.38 -15.63
CA ASP A 250 5.44 -18.92 -15.36
C ASP A 250 6.17 -19.80 -14.30
N ALA A 251 5.44 -20.73 -13.68
CA ALA A 251 5.98 -21.66 -12.69
C ALA A 251 6.54 -22.95 -13.30
N ALA A 252 5.96 -23.39 -14.42
CA ALA A 252 6.26 -24.63 -15.16
C ALA A 252 7.38 -24.41 -16.18
#